data_AF-A0A951XY12-F1
#
_entry.id   AF-A0A951XY12-F1
#
_cell.length_a   1.000
_cell.length_b   1.000
_cell.length_c   1.000
_cell.angle_alpha   90.00
_cell.angle_beta   90.00
_cell.angle_gamma   90.00
#
_symmetry.space_group_name_H-M   'P 1'
#
loop_
_entity.id
_entity.type
_entity.pdbx_description
1 polymer ?
#
loop_
_entity_poly.entity_id
_entity_poly.type
_entity_poly.pdbx_seq_one_letter_code
_entity_poly.pdbx_strand_id
1 'polypeptide(L)'
;MGRSDLMRAARLAILAASVAGCSAKDQPREANTPAAADVAPAPPEPALFSENETWTAGEAVARLGDATEDVRAAVRLVRLARLRPLSVPDPLPVECAARLRVRALGESRWALGIEQAQDALRLRGTVLIDSDGSAALAAEGLDEELAVLRCSEDTRRFPHVLVLPDRVLLLSNGLAPALVGRSLPGCRFEWRRESGRPEIVLLWVGGAGESRRSEVVARYRWDALEALFAGPAADALPQPEGAFFELDEKASAALLPVGGRTPPPAPIVITPPPSEDDGPDH
;
A
#
# COMPACT_ATOMS: atom_id res chain seq x y z
N MET A 1 -12.19 25.14 12.04
CA MET A 1 -11.75 24.18 10.99
C MET A 1 -11.40 22.88 11.68
N GLY A 2 -12.09 21.81 11.31
CA GLY A 2 -12.09 20.54 12.07
C GLY A 2 -10.86 19.69 11.78
N ARG A 3 -10.40 18.94 12.79
CA ARG A 3 -9.32 17.94 12.68
C ARG A 3 -9.51 16.94 11.52
N SER A 4 -10.74 16.74 11.06
CA SER A 4 -11.11 15.92 9.90
C SER A 4 -10.62 16.49 8.56
N ASP A 5 -10.59 17.82 8.41
CA ASP A 5 -10.20 18.47 7.16
C ASP A 5 -8.66 18.48 7.00
N LEU A 6 -7.95 18.53 8.13
CA LEU A 6 -6.49 18.44 8.17
C LEU A 6 -6.00 17.03 7.78
N MET A 7 -6.72 15.97 8.20
CA MET A 7 -6.40 14.59 7.80
C MET A 7 -6.65 14.34 6.31
N ARG A 8 -7.68 14.96 5.71
CA ARG A 8 -7.92 14.87 4.26
C ARG A 8 -6.83 15.60 3.45
N ALA A 9 -6.40 16.77 3.91
CA ALA A 9 -5.33 17.52 3.25
C ALA A 9 -3.97 16.79 3.31
N ALA A 10 -3.64 16.16 4.44
CA ALA A 10 -2.42 15.37 4.59
C ALA A 10 -2.41 14.11 3.69
N ARG A 11 -3.56 13.45 3.51
CA ARG A 11 -3.71 12.30 2.60
C ARG A 11 -3.54 12.69 1.12
N LEU A 12 -3.96 13.89 0.72
CA LEU A 12 -3.82 14.38 -0.65
C LEU A 12 -2.37 14.80 -1.01
N ALA A 13 -1.60 15.33 -0.05
CA ALA A 13 -0.22 15.76 -0.30
C ALA A 13 0.71 14.59 -0.69
N ILE A 14 0.40 13.36 -0.24
CA ILE A 14 1.15 12.15 -0.57
C ILE A 14 0.97 11.73 -2.05
N LEU A 15 -0.14 12.12 -2.69
CA LEU A 15 -0.38 11.85 -4.13
C LEU A 15 0.52 12.69 -5.05
N ALA A 16 0.89 13.91 -4.66
CA ALA A 16 1.57 14.87 -5.54
C ALA A 16 3.04 14.53 -5.85
N ALA A 17 3.68 13.63 -5.08
CA ALA A 17 5.10 13.31 -5.27
C ALA A 17 5.38 12.25 -6.36
N SER A 18 4.35 11.65 -6.97
CA SER A 18 4.52 10.46 -7.83
C SER A 18 4.23 10.66 -9.32
N VAL A 19 3.86 11.87 -9.76
CA VAL A 19 3.52 12.15 -11.17
C VAL A 19 4.32 13.35 -11.68
N ALA A 20 5.60 13.14 -12.00
CA ALA A 20 6.38 14.11 -12.77
C ALA A 20 7.48 13.38 -13.54
N GLY A 21 7.16 12.99 -14.77
CA GLY A 21 8.10 12.25 -15.61
C GLY A 21 7.68 12.02 -17.05
N CYS A 22 7.01 12.98 -17.71
CA CYS A 22 6.95 13.04 -19.17
C CYS A 22 7.02 14.50 -19.63
N SER A 23 8.21 14.92 -20.04
CA SER A 23 8.44 16.19 -20.72
C SER A 23 8.53 15.89 -22.22
N ALA A 24 7.56 16.36 -23.01
CA ALA A 24 7.65 16.38 -24.46
C ALA A 24 7.23 17.77 -24.96
N LYS A 25 8.07 18.30 -25.85
CA LYS A 25 8.19 19.69 -26.28
C LYS A 25 7.01 20.18 -27.12
N ASP A 26 6.77 21.49 -27.00
CA ASP A 26 6.00 22.35 -27.90
C ASP A 26 6.34 22.15 -29.39
N GLN A 27 5.30 22.18 -30.24
CA GLN A 27 5.31 22.90 -31.53
C GLN A 27 3.87 23.22 -32.01
N PRO A 28 3.69 24.27 -32.82
CA PRO A 28 2.43 25.02 -32.93
C PRO A 28 1.42 24.47 -33.96
N ARG A 29 0.16 24.85 -33.74
CA ARG A 29 -1.04 24.60 -34.55
C ARG A 29 -0.93 25.20 -35.96
N GLU A 30 -1.21 24.37 -36.97
CA GLU A 30 -1.78 24.81 -38.24
C GLU A 30 -3.19 24.20 -38.42
N ALA A 31 -4.10 25.04 -38.89
CA ALA A 31 -5.50 24.74 -39.07
C ALA A 31 -5.73 23.91 -40.33
N ASN A 32 -6.45 22.79 -40.19
CA ASN A 32 -7.07 22.11 -41.33
C ASN A 32 -8.51 21.68 -40.99
N THR A 33 -9.40 22.06 -41.91
CA THR A 33 -10.85 21.90 -41.98
C THR A 33 -11.33 20.46 -41.73
N PRO A 34 -12.48 20.23 -41.05
CA PRO A 34 -12.93 18.90 -40.71
C PRO A 34 -13.46 18.14 -41.94
N ALA A 35 -12.75 17.08 -42.32
CA ALA A 35 -13.29 16.04 -43.19
C ALA A 35 -14.26 15.17 -42.39
N ALA A 36 -15.39 14.81 -43.01
CA ALA A 36 -16.41 13.95 -42.43
C ALA A 36 -15.78 12.66 -41.91
N ALA A 37 -15.85 12.46 -40.58
CA ALA A 37 -15.41 11.23 -39.96
C ALA A 37 -16.39 10.13 -40.35
N ASP A 38 -15.91 9.21 -41.19
CA ASP A 38 -16.44 7.85 -41.25
C ASP A 38 -16.52 7.34 -39.81
N VAL A 39 -17.73 7.04 -39.36
CA VAL A 39 -17.97 6.43 -38.05
C VAL A 39 -17.39 5.03 -38.13
N ALA A 40 -16.11 4.90 -37.74
CA ALA A 40 -15.48 3.61 -37.55
C ALA A 40 -16.41 2.78 -36.62
N PRO A 41 -16.74 1.54 -36.98
CA PRO A 41 -17.53 0.69 -36.11
C PRO A 41 -16.85 0.63 -34.75
N ALA A 42 -17.63 0.82 -33.68
CA ALA A 42 -17.14 0.72 -32.32
C ALA A 42 -16.30 -0.56 -32.18
N PRO A 43 -15.11 -0.49 -31.54
CA PRO A 43 -14.30 -1.67 -31.34
C PRO A 43 -15.17 -2.73 -30.66
N PRO A 44 -15.13 -4.00 -31.12
CA PRO A 44 -15.93 -5.05 -30.52
C PRO A 44 -15.63 -5.08 -29.03
N GLU A 45 -16.67 -4.96 -28.21
CA GLU A 45 -16.55 -5.11 -26.77
C GLU A 45 -15.81 -6.42 -26.49
N PRO A 46 -14.79 -6.42 -25.62
CA PRO A 46 -14.10 -7.64 -25.28
C PRO A 46 -15.10 -8.61 -24.64
N ALA A 47 -15.48 -9.63 -25.41
CA ALA A 47 -16.38 -10.72 -25.02
C ALA A 47 -15.71 -11.68 -24.02
N LEU A 48 -15.05 -11.15 -22.99
CA LEU A 48 -14.32 -11.95 -22.01
C LEU A 48 -15.25 -12.60 -20.98
N PHE A 49 -16.53 -12.21 -20.90
CA PHE A 49 -17.42 -12.63 -19.79
C PHE A 49 -18.87 -12.96 -20.15
N SER A 50 -19.29 -12.93 -21.42
CA SER A 50 -20.71 -13.09 -21.80
C SER A 50 -21.31 -14.45 -21.43
N GLU A 51 -20.54 -15.54 -21.48
CA GLU A 51 -21.05 -16.88 -21.13
C GLU A 51 -21.12 -17.12 -19.60
N ASN A 52 -20.32 -16.37 -18.83
CA ASN A 52 -20.09 -16.62 -17.41
C ASN A 52 -21.02 -15.81 -16.50
N GLU A 53 -21.79 -14.89 -17.09
CA GLU A 53 -22.87 -14.17 -16.41
C GLU A 53 -24.01 -15.09 -15.97
N THR A 54 -24.03 -16.33 -16.46
CA THR A 54 -25.03 -17.34 -16.09
C THR A 54 -24.65 -18.15 -14.86
N TRP A 55 -23.37 -18.17 -14.46
CA TRP A 55 -22.92 -19.01 -13.35
C TRP A 55 -23.55 -18.58 -12.02
N THR A 56 -23.94 -19.57 -11.24
CA THR A 56 -24.29 -19.43 -9.82
C THR A 56 -23.03 -19.20 -8.97
N ALA A 57 -23.21 -18.76 -7.72
CA ALA A 57 -22.09 -18.58 -6.79
C ALA A 57 -21.30 -19.89 -6.59
N GLY A 58 -21.99 -21.02 -6.42
CA GLY A 58 -21.33 -22.32 -6.24
C GLY A 58 -20.52 -22.77 -7.46
N GLU A 59 -21.04 -22.54 -8.67
CA GLU A 59 -20.30 -22.84 -9.91
C GLU A 59 -19.06 -21.97 -10.08
N ALA A 60 -19.14 -20.70 -9.70
CA ALA A 60 -17.99 -19.80 -9.72
C ALA A 60 -16.95 -20.22 -8.67
N VAL A 61 -17.36 -20.52 -7.42
CA VAL A 61 -16.45 -20.99 -6.37
C VAL A 61 -15.68 -22.24 -6.80
N ALA A 62 -16.35 -23.21 -7.42
CA ALA A 62 -15.73 -24.45 -7.90
C ALA A 62 -14.62 -24.23 -8.94
N ARG A 63 -14.57 -23.04 -9.57
CA ARG A 63 -13.60 -22.66 -10.62
C ARG A 63 -12.48 -21.74 -10.13
N LEU A 64 -12.51 -21.26 -8.88
CA LEU A 64 -11.46 -20.37 -8.35
C LEU A 64 -10.06 -21.02 -8.29
N GLY A 65 -9.98 -22.35 -8.31
CA GLY A 65 -8.73 -23.11 -8.37
C GLY A 65 -8.24 -23.43 -9.79
N ASP A 66 -9.04 -23.13 -10.83
CA ASP A 66 -8.69 -23.39 -12.21
C ASP A 66 -8.00 -22.17 -12.81
N ALA A 67 -6.72 -22.28 -13.14
CA ALA A 67 -5.91 -21.18 -13.69
C ALA A 67 -6.43 -20.59 -15.01
N THR A 68 -7.36 -21.27 -15.70
CA THR A 68 -7.97 -20.77 -16.94
C THR A 68 -9.28 -20.01 -16.71
N GLU A 69 -9.95 -20.25 -15.59
CA GLU A 69 -11.28 -19.71 -15.29
C GLU A 69 -11.33 -18.89 -13.99
N ASP A 70 -10.28 -18.89 -13.18
CA ASP A 70 -10.21 -18.26 -11.85
C ASP A 70 -10.61 -16.78 -11.86
N VAL A 71 -10.06 -15.99 -12.77
CA VAL A 71 -10.37 -14.55 -12.90
C VAL A 71 -11.84 -14.36 -13.26
N ARG A 72 -12.39 -15.18 -14.16
CA ARG A 72 -13.79 -15.06 -14.59
C ARG A 72 -14.75 -15.44 -13.46
N ALA A 73 -14.42 -16.51 -12.74
CA ALA A 73 -15.12 -16.93 -11.54
C ALA A 73 -15.11 -15.86 -10.45
N ALA A 74 -13.95 -15.27 -10.17
CA ALA A 74 -13.81 -14.22 -9.17
C ALA A 74 -14.60 -12.95 -9.56
N VAL A 75 -14.48 -12.48 -10.81
CA VAL A 75 -15.27 -11.35 -11.32
C VAL A 75 -16.77 -11.61 -11.19
N ARG A 76 -17.22 -12.83 -11.48
CA ARG A 76 -18.62 -13.23 -11.31
C ARG A 76 -19.07 -13.13 -9.85
N LEU A 77 -18.27 -13.64 -8.90
CA LEU A 77 -18.59 -13.56 -7.47
C LEU A 77 -18.66 -12.10 -7.00
N VAL A 78 -17.74 -11.24 -7.44
CA VAL A 78 -17.78 -9.79 -7.15
C VAL A 78 -19.07 -9.15 -7.65
N ARG A 79 -19.49 -9.47 -8.89
CA ARG A 79 -20.73 -8.95 -9.47
C ARG A 79 -21.98 -9.48 -8.76
N LEU A 80 -22.01 -10.77 -8.40
CA LEU A 80 -23.10 -11.38 -7.62
C LEU A 80 -23.23 -10.72 -6.24
N ALA A 81 -22.10 -10.40 -5.60
CA ALA A 81 -22.04 -9.66 -4.34
C ALA A 81 -22.36 -8.16 -4.50
N ARG A 82 -22.56 -7.66 -5.72
CA ARG A 82 -22.85 -6.26 -6.07
C ARG A 82 -21.79 -5.27 -5.57
N LEU A 83 -20.54 -5.73 -5.48
CA LEU A 83 -19.41 -4.88 -5.14
C LEU A 83 -18.95 -4.09 -6.38
N ARG A 84 -18.37 -2.91 -6.14
CA ARG A 84 -17.80 -2.05 -7.20
C ARG A 84 -16.33 -1.72 -6.90
N PRO A 85 -15.44 -2.72 -6.84
CA PRO A 85 -14.03 -2.48 -6.62
C PRO A 85 -13.39 -1.76 -7.81
N LEU A 86 -12.33 -1.00 -7.55
CA LEU A 86 -11.49 -0.38 -8.57
C LEU A 86 -10.85 -1.39 -9.52
N SER A 87 -10.69 -2.64 -9.07
CA SER A 87 -10.14 -3.73 -9.90
C SER A 87 -11.14 -4.29 -10.92
N VAL A 88 -12.45 -4.12 -10.70
CA VAL A 88 -13.51 -4.64 -11.58
C VAL A 88 -14.48 -3.51 -11.94
N PRO A 89 -14.03 -2.51 -12.73
CA PRO A 89 -14.93 -1.49 -13.25
C PRO A 89 -15.98 -2.10 -14.19
N ASP A 90 -17.09 -1.37 -14.35
CA ASP A 90 -18.16 -1.71 -15.27
C ASP A 90 -18.41 -0.53 -16.23
N PRO A 91 -18.11 -0.65 -17.54
CA PRO A 91 -17.55 -1.84 -18.21
C PRO A 91 -16.10 -2.13 -17.81
N LEU A 92 -15.64 -3.38 -17.98
CA LEU A 92 -14.29 -3.82 -17.65
C LEU A 92 -13.34 -3.65 -18.86
N PRO A 93 -12.38 -2.71 -18.85
CA PRO A 93 -11.47 -2.49 -19.97
C PRO A 93 -10.53 -3.69 -20.18
N VAL A 94 -10.11 -3.93 -21.43
CA VAL A 94 -9.19 -5.02 -21.81
C VAL A 94 -7.88 -4.94 -21.02
N GLU A 95 -7.35 -3.73 -20.86
CA GLU A 95 -6.09 -3.47 -20.17
C GLU A 95 -6.19 -3.81 -18.67
N CYS A 96 -7.37 -3.59 -18.08
CA CYS A 96 -7.64 -3.98 -16.71
C CYS A 96 -7.76 -5.50 -16.61
N ALA A 97 -8.56 -6.12 -17.49
CA ALA A 97 -8.76 -7.57 -17.54
C ALA A 97 -7.44 -8.34 -17.71
N ALA A 98 -6.53 -7.85 -18.57
CA ALA A 98 -5.22 -8.46 -18.80
C ALA A 98 -4.33 -8.49 -17.54
N ARG A 99 -4.57 -7.59 -16.58
CA ARG A 99 -3.81 -7.45 -15.33
C ARG A 99 -4.52 -7.99 -14.10
N LEU A 100 -5.78 -8.41 -14.24
CA LEU A 100 -6.50 -9.06 -13.16
C LEU A 100 -5.85 -10.40 -12.84
N ARG A 101 -5.66 -10.66 -11.56
CA ARG A 101 -5.14 -11.94 -11.05
C ARG A 101 -5.96 -12.38 -9.85
N VAL A 102 -6.16 -13.69 -9.77
CA VAL A 102 -6.61 -14.36 -8.57
C VAL A 102 -5.40 -15.00 -7.89
N ARG A 103 -5.30 -14.83 -6.58
CA ARG A 103 -4.26 -15.46 -5.75
C ARG A 103 -4.93 -16.23 -4.63
N ALA A 104 -4.61 -17.51 -4.52
CA ALA A 104 -4.94 -18.27 -3.32
C ALA A 104 -4.15 -17.69 -2.13
N LEU A 105 -4.85 -17.45 -1.03
CA LEU A 105 -4.29 -16.96 0.23
C LEU A 105 -4.22 -18.08 1.28
N GLY A 106 -4.78 -19.24 0.94
CA GLY A 106 -4.91 -20.43 1.75
C GLY A 106 -5.85 -21.41 1.05
N GLU A 107 -6.29 -22.43 1.77
CA GLU A 107 -7.18 -23.46 1.23
C GLU A 107 -8.61 -22.97 0.98
N SER A 108 -9.05 -21.94 1.70
CA SER A 108 -10.43 -21.48 1.73
C SER A 108 -10.63 -20.02 1.37
N ARG A 109 -9.59 -19.33 0.87
CA ARG A 109 -9.64 -17.89 0.60
C ARG A 109 -8.78 -17.50 -0.59
N TRP A 110 -9.31 -16.59 -1.40
CA TRP A 110 -8.68 -16.01 -2.58
C TRP A 110 -8.70 -14.49 -2.52
N ALA A 111 -7.76 -13.86 -3.22
CA ALA A 111 -7.75 -12.43 -3.48
C ALA A 111 -7.83 -12.18 -4.98
N LEU A 112 -8.75 -11.31 -5.39
CA LEU A 112 -8.81 -10.73 -6.73
C LEU A 112 -8.26 -9.32 -6.68
N GLY A 113 -7.42 -8.94 -7.66
CA GLY A 113 -7.00 -7.56 -7.81
C GLY A 113 -6.15 -7.32 -9.05
N ILE A 114 -5.71 -6.08 -9.23
CA ILE A 114 -4.83 -5.69 -10.34
C ILE A 114 -3.37 -5.92 -9.96
N GLU A 115 -2.69 -6.77 -10.71
CA GLU A 115 -1.26 -7.04 -10.58
C GLU A 115 -0.41 -5.78 -10.88
N GLN A 116 0.60 -5.51 -10.05
CA GLN A 116 1.57 -4.45 -10.33
C GLN A 116 2.67 -4.96 -11.25
N ALA A 117 3.00 -4.19 -12.30
CA ALA A 117 3.94 -4.60 -13.35
C ALA A 117 5.33 -5.04 -12.84
N GLN A 118 5.75 -4.56 -11.67
CA GLN A 118 7.09 -4.81 -11.12
C GLN A 118 7.15 -6.04 -10.20
N ASP A 119 6.01 -6.57 -9.74
CA ASP A 119 5.98 -7.69 -8.79
C ASP A 119 4.60 -8.37 -8.80
N ALA A 120 4.61 -9.64 -9.21
CA ALA A 120 3.42 -10.47 -9.44
C ALA A 120 2.66 -10.84 -8.14
N LEU A 121 3.29 -10.61 -6.98
CA LEU A 121 2.70 -10.84 -5.66
C LEU A 121 2.00 -9.59 -5.12
N ARG A 122 1.90 -8.53 -5.93
CA ARG A 122 1.30 -7.25 -5.57
C ARG A 122 -0.05 -7.06 -6.24
N LEU A 123 -1.10 -6.96 -5.43
CA LEU A 123 -2.45 -6.64 -5.90
C LEU A 123 -2.92 -5.26 -5.37
N ARG A 124 -3.59 -4.48 -6.22
CA ARG A 124 -4.34 -3.24 -5.86
C ARG A 124 -5.82 -3.42 -6.13
N GLY A 125 -6.66 -2.62 -5.46
CA GLY A 125 -8.13 -2.72 -5.55
C GLY A 125 -8.61 -4.11 -5.13
N THR A 126 -8.06 -4.61 -4.02
CA THR A 126 -8.17 -6.03 -3.66
C THR A 126 -9.57 -6.36 -3.14
N VAL A 127 -10.13 -7.44 -3.66
CA VAL A 127 -11.33 -8.11 -3.13
C VAL A 127 -10.93 -9.44 -2.54
N LEU A 128 -11.39 -9.73 -1.33
CA LEU A 128 -11.24 -11.02 -0.68
C LEU A 128 -12.46 -11.88 -0.98
N ILE A 129 -12.23 -13.14 -1.34
CA ILE A 129 -13.28 -14.10 -1.70
C ILE A 129 -13.09 -15.33 -0.82
N ASP A 130 -14.12 -15.70 -0.08
CA ASP A 130 -14.14 -16.89 0.77
C ASP A 130 -14.71 -18.12 0.04
N SER A 131 -14.44 -19.31 0.57
CA SER A 131 -14.89 -20.58 0.00
C SER A 131 -16.40 -20.78 -0.02
N ASP A 132 -17.17 -19.96 0.70
CA ASP A 132 -18.63 -19.93 0.62
C ASP A 132 -19.15 -19.03 -0.52
N GLY A 133 -18.24 -18.38 -1.26
CA GLY A 133 -18.54 -17.45 -2.35
C GLY A 133 -18.84 -16.03 -1.88
N SER A 134 -18.75 -15.75 -0.57
CA SER A 134 -18.82 -14.38 -0.09
C SER A 134 -17.60 -13.59 -0.56
N ALA A 135 -17.83 -12.32 -0.91
CA ALA A 135 -16.80 -11.41 -1.37
C ALA A 135 -16.88 -10.11 -0.56
N ALA A 136 -15.72 -9.54 -0.22
CA ALA A 136 -15.61 -8.30 0.53
C ALA A 136 -14.44 -7.44 0.04
N LEU A 137 -14.62 -6.13 0.02
CA LEU A 137 -13.54 -5.19 -0.27
C LEU A 137 -12.50 -5.24 0.86
N ALA A 138 -11.21 -5.29 0.51
CA ALA A 138 -10.15 -5.26 1.51
C ALA A 138 -9.96 -3.86 2.13
N ALA A 139 -10.33 -2.82 1.38
CA ALA A 139 -10.36 -1.42 1.80
C ALA A 139 -11.40 -0.67 0.94
N GLU A 140 -11.88 0.48 1.42
CA GLU A 140 -12.94 1.26 0.76
C GLU A 140 -12.51 2.72 0.52
N GLY A 141 -13.05 3.33 -0.53
CA GLY A 141 -12.80 4.74 -0.86
C GLY A 141 -11.33 5.03 -1.17
N LEU A 142 -10.77 6.11 -0.61
CA LEU A 142 -9.37 6.46 -0.84
C LEU A 142 -8.39 5.38 -0.36
N ASP A 143 -8.77 4.63 0.68
CA ASP A 143 -7.95 3.56 1.21
C ASP A 143 -7.88 2.39 0.21
N GLU A 144 -8.92 2.16 -0.61
CA GLU A 144 -8.90 1.17 -1.69
C GLU A 144 -7.88 1.52 -2.78
N GLU A 145 -7.79 2.81 -3.13
CA GLU A 145 -6.82 3.29 -4.10
C GLU A 145 -5.39 3.06 -3.60
N LEU A 146 -5.14 3.31 -2.31
CA LEU A 146 -3.79 3.30 -1.73
C LEU A 146 -3.37 1.92 -1.20
N ALA A 147 -4.31 1.05 -0.87
CA ALA A 147 -4.03 -0.27 -0.32
C ALA A 147 -3.35 -1.18 -1.35
N VAL A 148 -2.30 -1.86 -0.89
CA VAL A 148 -1.62 -2.88 -1.68
C VAL A 148 -1.54 -4.17 -0.88
N LEU A 149 -2.16 -5.23 -1.40
CA LEU A 149 -2.01 -6.57 -0.86
C LEU A 149 -0.67 -7.16 -1.34
N ARG A 150 0.11 -7.70 -0.40
CA ARG A 150 1.23 -8.60 -0.68
C ARG A 150 0.81 -10.03 -0.41
N CYS A 151 0.82 -10.83 -1.46
CA CYS A 151 0.67 -12.27 -1.32
C CYS A 151 2.02 -12.88 -0.94
N SER A 152 2.12 -13.55 0.21
CA SER A 152 3.33 -14.28 0.56
C SER A 152 3.45 -15.56 -0.26
N GLU A 153 4.68 -15.90 -0.62
CA GLU A 153 5.02 -17.20 -1.24
C GLU A 153 5.06 -18.32 -0.21
N ASP A 154 5.36 -17.98 1.06
CA ASP A 154 5.44 -18.91 2.18
C ASP A 154 4.88 -18.23 3.44
N THR A 155 3.62 -18.54 3.75
CA THR A 155 2.90 -17.97 4.90
C THR A 155 3.50 -18.36 6.25
N ARG A 156 4.31 -19.43 6.30
CA ARG A 156 5.04 -19.83 7.52
C ARG A 156 6.24 -18.94 7.78
N ARG A 157 6.76 -18.24 6.77
CA ARG A 157 7.88 -17.31 6.91
C ARG A 157 7.45 -15.85 6.97
N PHE A 158 6.39 -15.50 6.27
CA PHE A 158 5.85 -14.15 6.25
C PHE A 158 4.36 -14.19 5.91
N PRO A 159 3.49 -13.43 6.59
CA PRO A 159 2.05 -13.49 6.36
C PRO A 159 1.67 -12.74 5.07
N HIS A 160 0.45 -13.00 4.59
CA HIS A 160 -0.20 -12.09 3.65
C HIS A 160 -0.49 -10.76 4.37
N VAL A 161 -0.14 -9.63 3.76
CA VAL A 161 -0.30 -8.32 4.39
C VAL A 161 -0.95 -7.33 3.45
N LEU A 162 -1.96 -6.61 3.95
CA LEU A 162 -2.51 -5.43 3.29
C LEU A 162 -1.79 -4.20 3.85
N VAL A 163 -1.05 -3.51 2.99
CA VAL A 163 -0.30 -2.31 3.39
C VAL A 163 -1.05 -1.08 2.90
N LEU A 164 -1.45 -0.24 3.85
CA LEU A 164 -1.93 1.11 3.62
C LEU A 164 -0.87 2.12 4.09
N PRO A 165 -0.94 3.39 3.68
CA PRO A 165 0.01 4.39 4.15
C PRO A 165 0.04 4.52 5.67
N ASP A 166 -1.10 4.39 6.34
CA ASP A 166 -1.24 4.63 7.77
C ASP A 166 -1.40 3.36 8.63
N ARG A 167 -1.52 2.18 8.02
CA ARG A 167 -1.62 0.92 8.74
C ARG A 167 -1.22 -0.29 7.90
N VAL A 168 -0.84 -1.36 8.59
CA VAL A 168 -0.62 -2.68 8.02
C VAL A 168 -1.61 -3.64 8.67
N LEU A 169 -2.32 -4.41 7.84
CA LEU A 169 -3.24 -5.44 8.28
C LEU A 169 -2.67 -6.81 7.93
N LEU A 170 -2.74 -7.76 8.87
CA LEU A 170 -2.49 -9.17 8.61
C LEU A 170 -3.73 -9.81 8.03
N LEU A 171 -3.53 -10.65 7.01
CA LEU A 171 -4.59 -11.46 6.44
C LEU A 171 -4.38 -12.92 6.86
N SER A 172 -5.12 -13.33 7.88
CA SER A 172 -5.22 -14.71 8.36
C SER A 172 -6.68 -15.18 8.22
N ASN A 173 -7.43 -15.29 9.32
CA ASN A 173 -8.86 -15.60 9.32
C ASN A 173 -9.73 -14.39 8.96
N GLY A 174 -9.14 -13.19 8.97
CA GLY A 174 -9.73 -11.93 8.52
C GLY A 174 -8.63 -10.88 8.38
N LEU A 175 -9.03 -9.63 8.12
CA LEU A 175 -8.11 -8.49 8.18
C LEU A 175 -8.01 -8.01 9.62
N ALA A 176 -6.86 -8.22 10.24
CA ALA A 176 -6.57 -7.78 11.59
C ALA A 176 -5.47 -6.69 11.59
N PRO A 177 -5.63 -5.59 12.33
CA PRO A 177 -4.59 -4.57 12.40
C PRO A 177 -3.32 -5.12 13.06
N ALA A 178 -2.19 -4.92 12.38
CA ALA A 178 -0.88 -5.35 12.80
C ALA A 178 -0.05 -4.18 13.33
N LEU A 179 0.01 -3.12 12.52
CA LEU A 179 0.72 -1.87 12.79
C LEU A 179 -0.23 -0.74 12.43
N VAL A 180 -0.45 0.20 13.34
CA VAL A 180 -1.36 1.32 13.11
C VAL A 180 -0.67 2.62 13.49
N GLY A 181 -0.64 3.58 12.57
CA GLY A 181 -0.19 4.93 12.85
C GLY A 181 -1.27 5.73 13.57
N ARG A 182 -0.92 6.32 14.71
CA ARG A 182 -1.76 7.34 15.36
C ARG A 182 -1.59 8.70 14.69
N SER A 183 -0.35 9.04 14.33
CA SER A 183 0.00 10.27 13.62
C SER A 183 1.24 10.02 12.77
N LEU A 184 1.12 10.13 11.44
CA LEU A 184 2.21 9.85 10.49
C LEU A 184 2.40 10.98 9.46
N PRO A 185 2.58 12.25 9.87
CA PRO A 185 2.78 13.35 8.94
C PRO A 185 4.05 13.15 8.11
N GLY A 186 3.92 13.17 6.78
CA GLY A 186 5.03 12.93 5.86
C GLY A 186 5.64 11.53 5.99
N CYS A 187 4.96 10.59 6.66
CA CYS A 187 5.40 9.22 6.82
C CYS A 187 4.37 8.24 6.25
N ARG A 188 4.84 7.07 5.81
CA ARG A 188 3.95 5.98 5.39
C ARG A 188 4.56 4.61 5.59
N PHE A 189 3.74 3.61 5.84
CA PHE A 189 4.18 2.23 5.80
C PHE A 189 4.43 1.77 4.36
N GLU A 190 5.47 0.98 4.19
CA GLU A 190 5.80 0.33 2.93
C GLU A 190 6.36 -1.06 3.19
N TRP A 191 6.09 -2.00 2.30
CA TRP A 191 6.75 -3.30 2.32
C TRP A 191 8.08 -3.22 1.58
N ARG A 192 9.14 -3.80 2.14
CA ARG A 192 10.45 -3.95 1.50
C ARG A 192 10.98 -5.37 1.64
N ARG A 193 11.91 -5.71 0.74
CA ARG A 193 12.73 -6.92 0.83
C ARG A 193 14.18 -6.48 0.93
N GLU A 194 14.78 -6.65 2.10
CA GLU A 194 16.18 -6.27 2.35
C GLU A 194 16.96 -7.49 2.79
N SER A 195 18.14 -7.72 2.20
CA SER A 195 18.94 -8.93 2.44
C SER A 195 18.13 -10.23 2.29
N GLY A 196 17.19 -10.25 1.34
CA GLY A 196 16.31 -11.40 1.07
C GLY A 196 15.17 -11.62 2.07
N ARG A 197 15.02 -10.76 3.09
CA ARG A 197 13.96 -10.89 4.11
C ARG A 197 12.85 -9.86 3.88
N PRO A 198 11.56 -10.27 3.87
CA PRO A 198 10.45 -9.35 3.84
C PRO A 198 10.33 -8.61 5.19
N GLU A 199 10.08 -7.31 5.12
CA GLU A 199 9.83 -6.47 6.29
C GLU A 199 8.89 -5.31 5.94
N ILE A 200 8.26 -4.76 6.98
CA ILE A 200 7.55 -3.49 6.86
C ILE A 200 8.48 -2.39 7.33
N VAL A 201 8.51 -1.29 6.59
CA VAL A 201 9.26 -0.09 6.97
C VAL A 201 8.30 1.08 7.13
N LEU A 202 8.65 2.00 8.03
CA LEU A 202 8.07 3.33 8.04
C LEU A 202 9.02 4.25 7.28
N LEU A 203 8.51 4.86 6.21
CA LEU A 203 9.27 5.76 5.36
C LEU A 203 8.86 7.19 5.61
N TRP A 204 9.84 8.06 5.83
CA TRP A 204 9.66 9.49 5.72
C TRP A 204 9.81 9.90 4.25
N VAL A 205 8.83 10.62 3.73
CA VAL A 205 8.77 11.10 2.33
C VAL A 205 8.96 12.61 2.20
N GLY A 206 9.28 13.30 3.30
CA GLY A 206 9.58 14.73 3.31
C GLY A 206 8.33 15.63 3.18
N GLY A 207 8.47 16.89 3.63
CA GLY A 207 7.53 17.97 3.31
C GLY A 207 7.83 18.56 1.92
N ALA A 208 6.85 19.21 1.31
CA ALA A 208 7.03 19.88 0.02
C ALA A 208 8.07 21.02 0.14
N GLY A 209 9.32 20.78 -0.29
CA GLY A 209 10.33 21.85 -0.32
C GLY A 209 11.78 21.40 -0.36
N GLU A 210 12.12 20.23 0.18
CA GLU A 210 13.51 19.75 0.23
C GLU A 210 13.73 18.51 -0.63
N SER A 211 14.95 18.36 -1.13
CA SER A 211 15.33 17.44 -2.20
C SER A 211 15.12 15.96 -1.84
N ARG A 212 13.90 15.47 -2.07
CA ARG A 212 13.44 14.11 -2.41
C ARG A 212 14.44 12.96 -2.17
N ARG A 213 14.76 12.65 -0.92
CA ARG A 213 15.22 11.30 -0.55
C ARG A 213 14.29 10.76 0.52
N SER A 214 13.55 9.72 0.17
CA SER A 214 12.77 8.98 1.15
C SER A 214 13.71 8.26 2.11
N GLU A 215 13.51 8.43 3.40
CA GLU A 215 14.35 7.83 4.44
C GLU A 215 13.58 6.75 5.20
N VAL A 216 14.25 5.65 5.55
CA VAL A 216 13.68 4.62 6.42
C VAL A 216 13.88 5.07 7.87
N VAL A 217 12.78 5.43 8.54
CA VAL A 217 12.82 5.88 9.95
C VAL A 217 12.56 4.75 10.94
N ALA A 218 11.85 3.70 10.53
CA ALA A 218 11.62 2.51 11.36
C ALA A 218 11.51 1.25 10.51
N ARG A 219 11.85 0.10 11.12
CA ARG A 219 11.76 -1.23 10.49
C ARG A 219 11.04 -2.18 11.44
N TYR A 220 10.15 -2.98 10.89
CA TYR A 220 9.31 -3.96 11.57
C TYR A 220 9.51 -5.31 10.90
N ARG A 221 10.24 -6.18 11.59
CA ARG A 221 10.59 -7.52 11.11
C ARG A 221 9.55 -8.50 11.61
N TRP A 222 9.08 -9.37 10.73
CA TRP A 222 8.17 -10.43 11.14
C TRP A 222 8.92 -11.52 11.90
N ASP A 223 8.49 -11.81 13.11
CA ASP A 223 8.82 -13.02 13.85
C ASP A 223 7.72 -14.07 13.57
N ALA A 224 8.09 -15.12 12.83
CA ALA A 224 7.16 -16.17 12.46
C ALA A 224 6.76 -17.09 13.63
N LEU A 225 7.57 -17.17 14.69
CA LEU A 225 7.27 -18.02 15.84
C LEU A 225 6.23 -17.33 16.75
N GLU A 226 6.46 -16.05 17.03
CA GLU A 226 5.55 -15.25 17.86
C GLU A 226 4.33 -14.74 17.07
N ALA A 227 4.38 -14.78 15.74
CA ALA A 227 3.40 -14.17 14.86
C ALA A 227 3.22 -12.66 15.13
N LEU A 228 4.34 -11.97 15.37
CA LEU A 228 4.40 -10.54 15.68
C LEU A 228 5.43 -9.83 14.80
N PHE A 229 5.21 -8.55 14.55
CA PHE A 229 6.22 -7.64 14.06
C PHE A 229 7.10 -7.18 15.23
N ALA A 230 8.35 -7.63 15.24
CA ALA A 230 9.40 -7.09 16.09
C ALA A 230 9.92 -5.79 15.49
N GLY A 231 9.69 -4.69 16.18
CA GLY A 231 10.09 -3.37 15.72
C GLY A 231 9.77 -2.33 16.79
N PRO A 232 10.13 -1.07 16.57
CA PRO A 232 10.15 -0.12 17.66
C PRO A 232 8.75 0.23 18.13
N ALA A 233 8.44 -0.07 19.39
CA ALA A 233 7.37 0.56 20.14
C ALA A 233 7.63 0.54 21.66
N ALA A 234 8.77 1.09 22.10
CA ALA A 234 8.95 1.47 23.51
C ALA A 234 9.78 2.74 23.76
N ASP A 235 10.37 3.38 22.73
CA ASP A 235 11.13 4.63 22.86
C ASP A 235 11.08 5.46 21.56
N ALA A 236 11.42 6.74 21.66
CA ALA A 236 11.39 7.71 20.54
C ALA A 236 12.05 7.13 19.28
N LEU A 237 11.26 7.04 18.22
CA LEU A 237 11.73 6.70 16.89
C LEU A 237 12.69 7.82 16.42
N PRO A 238 13.72 7.53 15.62
CA PRO A 238 14.59 8.58 15.10
C PRO A 238 13.73 9.60 14.36
N GLN A 239 13.70 10.83 14.86
CA GLN A 239 12.92 11.92 14.30
C GLN A 239 13.75 12.60 13.22
N PRO A 240 13.32 12.57 11.94
CA PRO A 240 13.81 13.52 10.97
C PRO A 240 13.58 14.94 11.50
N GLU A 241 14.46 15.87 11.15
CA GLU A 241 14.35 17.26 11.60
C GLU A 241 12.95 17.83 11.31
N GLY A 242 12.23 18.23 12.36
CA GLY A 242 10.87 18.80 12.25
C GLY A 242 9.71 17.80 12.11
N ALA A 243 9.93 16.48 12.21
CA ALA A 243 8.87 15.48 12.05
C ALA A 243 8.62 14.67 13.35
N PHE A 244 7.36 14.61 13.77
CA PHE A 244 6.89 13.72 14.85
C PHE A 244 5.94 12.67 14.27
N PHE A 245 6.16 11.41 14.63
CA PHE A 245 5.28 10.31 14.26
C PHE A 245 5.07 9.37 15.44
N GLU A 246 3.87 8.78 15.49
CA GLU A 246 3.41 7.99 16.62
C GLU A 246 2.63 6.77 16.10
N LEU A 247 2.96 5.60 16.65
CA LEU A 247 2.18 4.38 16.47
C LEU A 247 1.12 4.28 17.57
N ASP A 248 -0.03 3.74 17.21
CA ASP A 248 -1.05 3.34 18.17
C ASP A 248 -0.76 1.93 18.67
N GLU A 249 -0.02 1.81 19.75
CA GLU A 249 0.36 0.51 20.36
C GLU A 249 -0.88 -0.34 20.69
N LYS A 250 -1.96 0.28 21.19
CA LYS A 250 -3.20 -0.44 21.53
C LYS A 250 -3.90 -1.00 20.30
N ALA A 251 -3.83 -0.32 19.16
CA ALA A 251 -4.41 -0.79 17.91
C ALA A 251 -3.45 -1.70 17.11
N SER A 252 -2.16 -1.73 17.46
CA SER A 252 -1.13 -2.53 16.82
C SER A 252 -1.01 -3.90 17.50
N ALA A 253 -2.06 -4.71 17.37
CA ALA A 253 -2.20 -5.97 18.11
C ALA A 253 -1.08 -6.99 17.82
N ALA A 254 -0.43 -6.90 16.67
CA ALA A 254 0.66 -7.78 16.26
C ALA A 254 2.04 -7.10 16.37
N LEU A 255 2.20 -6.10 17.23
CA LEU A 255 3.48 -5.42 17.46
C LEU A 255 4.15 -5.96 18.72
N LEU A 256 5.34 -6.53 18.56
CA LEU A 256 6.26 -6.76 19.67
C LEU A 256 7.20 -5.54 19.75
N PRO A 257 7.05 -4.67 20.75
CA PRO A 257 7.92 -3.52 20.89
C PRO A 257 9.35 -3.95 21.24
N VAL A 258 10.27 -3.80 20.30
CA VAL A 258 11.70 -4.11 20.49
C VAL A 258 12.54 -2.87 20.19
N GLY A 259 12.62 -1.96 21.18
CA GLY A 259 13.57 -0.84 21.26
C GLY A 259 13.50 0.25 20.17
N GLY A 260 13.96 1.46 20.51
CA GLY A 260 14.40 2.54 19.61
C GLY A 260 15.91 2.80 19.79
N ARG A 261 16.56 3.59 18.93
CA ARG A 261 17.96 4.00 19.16
C ARG A 261 18.00 5.16 20.14
N THR A 262 18.66 5.00 21.29
CA THR A 262 19.21 6.13 22.05
C THR A 262 20.21 6.84 21.12
N PRO A 263 20.08 8.16 20.86
CA PRO A 263 21.11 8.87 20.12
C PRO A 263 22.45 8.70 20.86
N PRO A 264 23.58 8.56 20.17
CA PRO A 264 24.89 8.58 20.82
C PRO A 264 25.00 9.87 21.65
N PRO A 265 25.61 9.83 22.85
CA PRO A 265 25.76 11.02 23.68
C PRO A 265 26.38 12.14 22.82
N ALA A 266 25.80 13.33 22.89
CA ALA A 266 26.38 14.50 22.24
C ALA A 266 27.87 14.57 22.62
N PRO A 267 28.78 14.88 21.68
CA PRO A 267 30.18 15.01 22.00
C PRO A 267 30.30 15.96 23.20
N ILE A 268 30.99 15.52 24.25
CA ILE A 268 31.28 16.36 25.40
C ILE A 268 32.09 17.53 24.85
N VAL A 269 31.43 18.68 24.70
CA VAL A 269 32.13 19.94 24.48
C VAL A 269 32.83 20.22 25.79
N ILE A 270 34.09 19.82 25.87
CA ILE A 270 34.98 20.28 26.94
C ILE A 270 35.17 21.76 26.64
N THR A 271 34.36 22.61 27.26
CA THR A 271 34.66 24.03 27.33
C THR A 271 36.00 24.13 28.04
N PRO A 272 37.07 24.63 27.40
CA PRO A 272 38.31 24.85 28.12
C PRO A 272 38.01 25.75 29.32
N PRO A 273 38.62 25.49 30.49
CA PRO A 273 38.42 26.37 31.64
C PRO A 273 38.77 27.80 31.21
N PRO A 274 38.04 28.81 31.73
CA PRO A 274 38.38 30.19 31.46
C PRO A 274 39.84 30.40 31.81
N SER A 275 40.61 30.96 30.88
CA SER A 275 41.99 31.38 31.13
C SER A 275 41.99 32.30 32.34
N GLU A 276 42.52 31.84 33.47
CA GLU A 276 43.01 32.71 34.52
C GLU A 276 44.35 33.29 34.01
N ASP A 277 44.54 34.60 34.19
CA ASP A 277 45.60 35.47 33.64
C ASP A 277 45.44 35.82 32.14
N ASP A 278 45.45 37.08 31.72
CA ASP A 278 46.35 38.15 32.15
C ASP A 278 45.67 39.31 32.90
N GLY A 279 46.19 39.60 34.09
CA GLY A 279 45.94 40.83 34.83
C GLY A 279 46.41 42.09 34.07
N PRO A 280 45.96 43.28 34.50
CA PRO A 280 46.35 44.54 33.87
C PRO A 280 47.83 44.86 34.16
N ASP A 281 48.61 45.02 33.09
CA ASP A 281 49.95 45.61 33.15
C ASP A 281 49.91 46.98 33.83
N HIS A 282 50.74 47.14 34.86
CA HIS A 282 51.05 48.40 35.53
C HIS A 282 52.34 49.02 34.97
#